data_AF-A0AAD5G8P1-F1
#
_entry.id   AF-A0AAD5G8P1-F1
#
_cell.length_a   1.000
_cell.length_b   1.000
_cell.length_c   1.000
_cell.angle_alpha   90.00
_cell.angle_beta   90.00
_cell.angle_gamma   90.00
#
_symmetry.space_group_name_H-M   'P 1'
#
loop_
_entity.id
_entity.type
_entity.pdbx_description
1 polymer ?
#
loop_
_entity_poly.entity_id
_entity_poly.type
_entity_poly.pdbx_seq_one_letter_code
_entity_poly.pdbx_strand_id
1 'polypeptide(L)'
;MESLFGFASNECKGNRGKASANLNSQPKFIQFIDPRKAQNLAITLKALTITTEKVCCALKEGTDLPVQLISTLIKMAPTQEEEVKLRLYDGDVGLLGPADRLLKLMIEIPFVYKRLEALLFMSSLHGESSPLKDSLKTLEVACTKLKNSRLFLKLLEAVLKTGNRMNV
;
A
#
# COMPACT_ATOMS: atom_id res chain seq x y z
N MET A 1 30.29 15.52 -0.47
CA MET A 1 29.92 15.03 -1.83
C MET A 1 30.68 13.77 -2.23
N GLU A 2 31.92 13.57 -1.78
CA GLU A 2 32.70 12.35 -2.06
C GLU A 2 32.08 11.06 -1.48
N SER A 3 31.31 11.11 -0.39
CA SER A 3 30.66 9.91 0.16
C SER A 3 29.46 9.40 -0.65
N LEU A 4 28.95 10.19 -1.61
CA LEU A 4 27.77 9.84 -2.41
C LEU A 4 28.16 9.43 -3.85
N PHE A 5 29.32 9.89 -4.34
CA PHE A 5 29.76 9.70 -5.73
C PHE A 5 31.29 9.45 -5.87
N GLY A 6 32.00 9.08 -4.80
CA GLY A 6 33.45 8.89 -4.84
C GLY A 6 33.87 7.63 -5.62
N PHE A 7 34.70 7.83 -6.65
CA PHE A 7 35.40 6.75 -7.35
C PHE A 7 36.69 6.43 -6.58
N ALA A 8 36.78 5.26 -5.95
CA ALA A 8 38.01 4.83 -5.27
C ALA A 8 39.07 4.45 -6.32
N SER A 9 39.97 5.38 -6.65
CA SER A 9 41.16 5.10 -7.43
C SER A 9 42.15 4.31 -6.57
N ASN A 10 42.04 2.98 -6.57
CA ASN A 10 43.12 2.13 -6.05
C ASN A 10 44.31 2.24 -7.01
N GLU A 11 45.41 2.81 -6.54
CA GLU A 11 46.69 2.79 -7.25
C GLU A 11 47.13 1.35 -7.49
N CYS A 12 47.09 0.93 -8.76
CA CYS A 12 47.59 -0.36 -9.20
C CYS A 12 49.12 -0.41 -9.13
N LYS A 13 49.67 -1.15 -8.17
CA LYS A 13 50.99 -1.77 -8.30
C LYS A 13 50.89 -3.29 -8.05
N GLY A 14 51.17 -4.06 -9.11
CA GLY A 14 51.84 -5.36 -8.98
C GLY A 14 50.98 -6.63 -9.02
N ASN A 15 50.75 -7.11 -10.25
CA ASN A 15 50.88 -8.50 -10.70
C ASN A 15 50.02 -9.65 -10.08
N ARG A 16 49.44 -10.43 -11.01
CA ARG A 16 48.94 -11.83 -10.93
C ARG A 16 47.44 -12.05 -10.71
N GLY A 17 46.88 -12.84 -11.65
CA GLY A 17 45.79 -13.79 -11.38
C GLY A 17 44.41 -13.33 -11.83
N LYS A 18 43.93 -13.88 -12.95
CA LYS A 18 42.50 -13.99 -13.26
C LYS A 18 41.80 -14.72 -12.10
N ALA A 19 41.09 -13.97 -11.28
CA ALA A 19 39.97 -14.49 -10.50
C ALA A 19 38.85 -13.47 -10.65
N SER A 20 37.84 -13.81 -11.45
CA SER A 20 36.57 -13.11 -11.43
C SER A 20 35.98 -13.31 -10.03
N ALA A 21 36.31 -12.39 -9.11
CA ALA A 21 35.72 -12.36 -7.80
C ALA A 21 34.24 -12.05 -8.01
N ASN A 22 33.41 -13.08 -7.88
CA ASN A 22 31.96 -12.95 -7.78
C ASN A 22 31.65 -11.95 -6.66
N LEU A 23 31.36 -10.70 -7.03
CA LEU A 23 30.92 -9.61 -6.16
C LEU A 23 29.50 -9.82 -5.58
N ASN A 24 29.00 -11.06 -5.59
CA ASN A 24 27.67 -11.43 -5.13
C ASN A 24 27.74 -12.54 -4.07
N SER A 25 28.54 -12.37 -3.02
CA SER A 25 28.27 -13.07 -1.77
C SER A 25 27.18 -12.33 -0.99
N GLN A 26 25.98 -12.22 -1.58
CA GLN A 26 24.79 -11.96 -0.78
C GLN A 26 24.71 -13.10 0.24
N PRO A 27 24.45 -12.83 1.53
CA PRO A 27 24.23 -13.89 2.50
C PRO A 27 23.16 -14.83 1.92
N LYS A 28 23.43 -16.14 1.91
CA LYS A 28 22.44 -17.14 1.50
C LYS A 28 21.37 -17.20 2.58
N PHE A 29 20.41 -16.28 2.53
CA PHE A 29 19.24 -16.31 3.38
C PHE A 29 18.32 -17.45 2.97
N ILE A 30 17.66 -18.05 3.96
CA ILE A 30 16.60 -19.02 3.74
C ILE A 30 15.35 -18.24 3.33
N GLN A 31 14.72 -18.69 2.25
CA GLN A 31 13.58 -18.03 1.63
C GLN A 31 12.50 -19.05 1.30
N PHE A 32 11.31 -18.88 1.89
CA PHE A 32 10.16 -19.75 1.69
C PHE A 32 9.11 -19.14 0.76
N ILE A 33 9.04 -17.81 0.76
CA ILE A 33 8.08 -17.05 -0.03
C ILE A 33 8.62 -16.83 -1.44
N ASP A 34 7.72 -16.77 -2.41
CA ASP A 34 8.04 -16.41 -3.79
C ASP A 34 9.05 -15.24 -3.89
N PRO A 35 10.12 -15.36 -4.70
CA PRO A 35 11.16 -14.35 -4.81
C PRO A 35 10.66 -12.96 -5.19
N ARG A 36 9.64 -12.86 -6.06
CA ARG A 36 9.07 -11.57 -6.46
C ARG A 36 8.31 -10.92 -5.31
N LYS A 37 7.53 -11.70 -4.56
CA LYS A 37 6.82 -11.19 -3.37
C LYS A 37 7.80 -10.66 -2.32
N ALA A 38 8.82 -11.46 -2.01
CA ALA A 38 9.85 -11.08 -1.04
C ALA A 38 10.62 -9.83 -1.46
N GLN A 39 10.96 -9.70 -2.75
CA GLN A 39 11.62 -8.51 -3.28
C GLN A 39 10.72 -7.27 -3.17
N ASN A 40 9.43 -7.37 -3.55
CA ASN A 40 8.48 -6.27 -3.43
C ASN A 40 8.32 -5.77 -1.98
N LEU A 41 8.27 -6.70 -1.03
CA LEU A 41 8.24 -6.38 0.40
C LEU A 41 9.53 -5.71 0.86
N ALA A 42 10.69 -6.26 0.50
CA ALA A 42 11.99 -5.69 0.86
C ALA A 42 12.17 -4.27 0.33
N ILE A 43 11.75 -4.00 -0.91
CA ILE A 43 11.78 -2.67 -1.52
C ILE A 43 10.87 -1.70 -0.76
N THR A 44 9.64 -2.12 -0.45
CA THR A 44 8.67 -1.27 0.25
C THR A 44 9.13 -0.94 1.67
N LEU A 45 9.65 -1.91 2.41
CA LEU A 45 10.19 -1.72 3.76
C LEU A 45 11.40 -0.76 3.74
N LYS A 46 12.29 -0.93 2.76
CA LYS A 46 13.47 -0.07 2.61
C LYS A 46 13.09 1.37 2.22
N ALA A 47 12.13 1.53 1.31
CA ALA A 47 11.64 2.84 0.88
C ALA A 47 11.00 3.63 2.02
N LEU A 48 10.30 2.94 2.93
CA LEU A 48 9.60 3.57 4.06
C LEU A 48 10.45 3.64 5.33
N THR A 49 11.65 3.04 5.34
CA THR A 49 12.53 2.96 6.53
C THR A 49 11.83 2.38 7.78
N ILE A 50 10.86 1.50 7.57
CA ILE A 50 10.06 0.90 8.64
C ILE A 50 10.69 -0.43 9.05
N THR A 51 10.91 -0.61 10.35
CA THR A 51 11.43 -1.87 10.89
C THR A 51 10.33 -2.91 11.11
N THR A 52 10.72 -4.17 11.14
CA THR A 52 9.80 -5.30 11.36
C THR A 52 9.08 -5.21 12.69
N GLU A 53 9.75 -4.72 13.75
CA GLU A 53 9.15 -4.56 15.07
C GLU A 53 8.03 -3.52 15.02
N LYS A 54 8.26 -2.39 14.33
CA LYS A 54 7.27 -1.31 14.22
C LYS A 54 6.00 -1.79 13.51
N VAL A 55 6.14 -2.58 12.45
CA VAL A 55 4.98 -3.18 11.75
C VAL A 55 4.19 -4.10 12.69
N CYS A 56 4.89 -4.97 13.42
CA CYS A 56 4.24 -5.92 14.32
C CYS A 56 3.55 -5.23 15.51
N CYS A 57 4.18 -4.19 16.10
CA CYS A 57 3.55 -3.40 17.16
C CYS A 57 2.32 -2.68 16.64
N ALA A 58 2.40 -2.04 15.46
CA ALA A 58 1.26 -1.35 14.89
C ALA A 58 0.09 -2.29 14.57
N LEU A 59 0.37 -3.51 14.11
CA LEU A 59 -0.66 -4.53 13.90
C LEU A 59 -1.28 -5.06 15.20
N LYS A 60 -0.53 -5.08 16.30
CA LYS A 60 -1.02 -5.51 17.62
C LYS A 60 -1.88 -4.43 18.27
N GLU A 61 -1.40 -3.19 18.24
CA GLU A 61 -2.01 -2.02 18.87
C GLU A 61 -3.10 -1.36 18.02
N GLY A 62 -3.13 -1.63 16.71
CA GLY A 62 -4.06 -1.00 15.78
C GLY A 62 -3.70 0.46 15.48
N THR A 63 -2.40 0.79 15.47
CA THR A 63 -1.91 2.15 15.16
C THR A 63 -1.66 2.35 13.67
N ASP A 64 -1.51 3.62 13.27
CA ASP A 64 -1.39 3.99 11.86
C ASP A 64 -0.13 3.40 11.19
N LEU A 65 -0.36 2.78 10.03
CA LEU A 65 0.66 2.36 9.09
C LEU A 65 0.42 3.06 7.75
N PRO A 66 1.47 3.33 6.95
CA PRO A 66 1.28 3.90 5.63
C PRO A 66 0.38 3.01 4.76
N VAL A 67 -0.63 3.60 4.12
CA VAL A 67 -1.60 2.90 3.25
C VAL A 67 -0.89 2.05 2.19
N GLN A 68 0.22 2.55 1.63
CA GLN A 68 1.04 1.81 0.66
C GLN A 68 1.62 0.53 1.27
N LEU A 69 2.12 0.57 2.51
CA LEU A 69 2.65 -0.60 3.19
C LEU A 69 1.54 -1.61 3.47
N ILE A 70 0.40 -1.15 4.01
CA ILE A 70 -0.75 -2.02 4.31
C ILE A 70 -1.23 -2.72 3.04
N SER A 71 -1.38 -1.99 1.93
CA SER A 71 -1.78 -2.56 0.64
C SER A 71 -0.78 -3.61 0.13
N THR A 72 0.52 -3.35 0.24
CA THR A 72 1.55 -4.32 -0.15
C THR A 72 1.51 -5.56 0.75
N LEU A 73 1.34 -5.41 2.06
CA LEU A 73 1.26 -6.54 3.00
C LEU A 73 0.06 -7.45 2.73
N ILE A 74 -1.09 -6.88 2.36
CA ILE A 74 -2.28 -7.64 1.97
C ILE A 74 -2.03 -8.38 0.65
N LYS A 75 -1.50 -7.68 -0.37
CA LYS A 75 -1.23 -8.28 -1.68
C LYS A 75 -0.18 -9.39 -1.64
N MET A 76 0.79 -9.27 -0.76
CA MET A 76 1.90 -10.21 -0.60
C MET A 76 1.63 -11.25 0.50
N ALA A 77 0.36 -11.51 0.81
CA ALA A 77 -0.01 -12.60 1.71
C ALA A 77 0.62 -13.93 1.24
N PRO A 78 1.21 -14.71 2.17
CA PRO A 78 1.72 -16.03 1.86
C PRO A 78 0.55 -16.95 1.51
N THR A 79 0.79 -17.89 0.61
CA THR A 79 -0.13 -19.00 0.38
C THR A 79 -0.20 -19.90 1.61
N GLN A 80 -1.21 -20.75 1.71
CA GLN A 80 -1.34 -21.68 2.82
C GLN A 80 -0.11 -22.59 2.97
N GLU A 81 0.51 -22.99 1.86
CA GLU A 81 1.75 -23.78 1.85
C GLU A 81 2.96 -22.97 2.35
N GLU A 82 3.11 -21.72 1.90
CA GLU A 82 4.17 -20.80 2.36
C GLU A 82 4.02 -20.52 3.87
N GLU A 83 2.78 -20.30 4.32
CA GLU A 83 2.46 -20.04 5.72
C GLU A 83 2.80 -21.24 6.62
N VAL A 84 2.47 -22.46 6.19
CA VAL A 84 2.86 -23.68 6.92
C VAL A 84 4.37 -23.81 7.04
N LYS A 85 5.12 -23.57 5.95
CA LYS A 85 6.60 -23.59 5.99
C LYS A 85 7.16 -22.55 6.96
N LEU A 86 6.63 -21.33 6.95
CA LEU A 86 7.05 -20.25 7.86
C LEU A 86 6.74 -20.57 9.33
N ARG A 87 5.59 -21.20 9.60
CA ARG A 87 5.19 -21.63 10.95
C ARG A 87 6.06 -22.78 11.46
N LEU A 88 6.33 -23.78 10.61
CA LEU A 88 7.09 -24.97 10.96
C LEU A 88 8.61 -24.73 11.03
N TYR A 89 9.11 -23.62 10.48
CA TYR A 89 10.52 -23.27 10.58
C TYR A 89 10.92 -23.02 12.05
N ASP A 90 11.77 -23.89 12.58
CA ASP A 90 12.31 -23.91 13.94
C ASP A 90 13.77 -23.44 14.03
N GLY A 91 14.38 -23.10 12.89
CA GLY A 91 15.73 -22.57 12.82
C GLY A 91 15.85 -21.10 13.26
N ASP A 92 17.06 -20.56 13.16
CA ASP A 92 17.33 -19.16 13.51
C ASP A 92 16.63 -18.19 12.55
N VAL A 93 15.72 -17.37 13.09
CA VAL A 93 15.01 -16.29 12.39
C VAL A 93 15.98 -15.26 11.78
N GLY A 94 17.20 -15.15 12.31
CA GLY A 94 18.30 -14.37 11.77
C GLY A 94 18.75 -14.80 10.37
N LEU A 95 18.57 -16.09 10.02
CA LEU A 95 18.93 -16.67 8.73
C LEU A 95 17.82 -16.51 7.67
N LEU A 96 16.62 -16.11 8.08
CA LEU A 96 15.54 -15.79 7.15
C LEU A 96 15.79 -14.46 6.45
N GLY A 97 15.37 -14.41 5.18
CA GLY A 97 15.28 -13.15 4.44
C GLY A 97 14.39 -12.13 5.17
N PRO A 98 14.60 -10.82 4.96
CA PRO A 98 13.84 -9.78 5.67
C PRO A 98 12.33 -9.87 5.47
N ALA A 99 11.88 -10.31 4.29
CA ALA A 99 10.46 -10.52 4.00
C ALA A 99 9.89 -11.75 4.74
N ASP A 100 10.59 -12.88 4.69
CA ASP A 100 10.20 -14.10 5.40
C ASP A 100 10.18 -13.88 6.91
N ARG A 101 11.16 -13.14 7.46
CA ARG A 101 11.21 -12.75 8.87
C ARG A 101 10.00 -11.94 9.28
N LEU A 102 9.66 -10.90 8.51
CA LEU A 102 8.48 -10.08 8.77
C LEU A 102 7.22 -10.93 8.75
N LEU A 103 7.04 -11.76 7.72
CA LEU A 103 5.83 -12.54 7.55
C LEU A 103 5.69 -13.65 8.59
N LYS A 104 6.79 -14.30 9.00
CA LYS A 104 6.79 -15.23 10.14
C LYS A 104 6.24 -14.57 11.40
N LEU A 105 6.74 -13.39 11.77
CA LEU A 105 6.26 -12.64 12.94
C LEU A 105 4.80 -12.18 12.80
N MET A 106 4.37 -11.82 11.57
CA MET A 106 3.01 -11.40 11.31
C MET A 106 2.00 -12.55 11.42
N ILE A 107 2.35 -13.75 10.94
CA ILE A 107 1.48 -14.93 10.98
C ILE A 107 1.17 -15.36 12.43
N GLU A 108 2.08 -15.08 13.36
CA GLU A 108 1.85 -15.30 14.80
C GLU A 108 0.76 -14.38 15.38
N ILE A 109 0.45 -13.25 14.72
CA ILE A 109 -0.60 -12.34 15.15
C ILE A 109 -1.97 -12.90 14.72
N PRO A 110 -2.89 -13.14 15.66
CA PRO A 110 -4.22 -13.64 15.33
C PRO A 110 -4.97 -12.71 14.38
N PHE A 111 -5.49 -13.28 13.29
CA PHE A 111 -6.28 -12.58 12.27
C PHE A 111 -5.53 -11.42 11.59
N VAL A 112 -4.21 -11.51 11.42
CA VAL A 112 -3.37 -10.41 10.90
C VAL A 112 -3.88 -9.79 9.59
N TYR A 113 -4.37 -10.58 8.64
CA TYR A 113 -4.90 -10.06 7.37
C TYR A 113 -6.22 -9.32 7.54
N LYS A 114 -7.12 -9.79 8.40
CA LYS A 114 -8.34 -9.07 8.75
C LYS A 114 -8.04 -7.75 9.48
N ARG A 115 -7.00 -7.73 10.32
CA ARG A 115 -6.52 -6.50 10.97
C ARG A 115 -5.95 -5.51 9.95
N LEU A 116 -5.16 -5.99 8.98
CA LEU A 116 -4.65 -5.16 7.89
C LEU A 116 -5.78 -4.57 7.05
N GLU A 117 -6.81 -5.37 6.70
CA GLU A 117 -7.99 -4.90 5.98
C GLU A 117 -8.74 -3.82 6.79
N ALA A 118 -8.91 -4.03 8.10
CA ALA A 118 -9.54 -3.05 8.97
C ALA A 118 -8.73 -1.74 9.07
N LEU A 119 -7.41 -1.83 9.23
CA LEU A 119 -6.53 -0.65 9.24
C LEU A 119 -6.58 0.10 7.89
N LEU A 120 -6.55 -0.63 6.78
CA LEU A 120 -6.68 -0.04 5.44
C LEU A 120 -8.00 0.72 5.31
N PHE A 121 -9.10 0.10 5.75
CA PHE A 121 -10.41 0.72 5.72
C PHE A 121 -10.44 1.99 6.59
N MET A 122 -9.94 1.93 7.82
CA MET A 122 -9.88 3.09 8.71
C MET A 122 -9.07 4.25 8.12
N SER A 123 -7.92 3.97 7.51
CA SER A 123 -7.07 5.00 6.89
C SER A 123 -7.69 5.60 5.61
N SER A 124 -8.38 4.81 4.80
CA SER A 124 -8.95 5.27 3.53
C SER A 124 -10.35 5.88 3.66
N LEU A 125 -11.15 5.47 4.65
CA LEU A 125 -12.55 5.85 4.80
C LEU A 125 -12.75 7.37 4.82
N HIS A 126 -11.90 8.10 5.53
CA HIS A 126 -12.03 9.55 5.61
C HIS A 126 -11.82 10.21 4.23
N GLY A 127 -10.78 9.80 3.50
CA GLY A 127 -10.46 10.33 2.18
C GLY A 127 -11.48 9.95 1.11
N GLU A 128 -12.10 8.77 1.22
CA GLU A 128 -13.15 8.32 0.29
C GLU A 128 -14.53 8.93 0.60
N SER A 129 -14.84 9.14 1.88
CA SER A 129 -16.16 9.65 2.29
C SER A 129 -16.35 11.15 2.05
N SER A 130 -15.29 11.96 2.10
CA SER A 130 -15.38 13.41 1.87
C SER A 130 -15.87 13.78 0.47
N PRO A 131 -15.29 13.30 -0.65
CA PRO A 131 -15.77 13.68 -1.99
C PRO A 131 -17.20 13.20 -2.25
N LEU A 132 -17.59 12.05 -1.68
CA LEU A 132 -18.96 11.54 -1.79
C LEU A 132 -19.94 12.47 -1.07
N LYS A 133 -19.62 12.92 0.15
CA LYS A 133 -20.43 13.88 0.91
C LYS A 133 -20.56 15.22 0.16
N ASP A 134 -19.47 15.72 -0.40
CA ASP A 134 -19.48 16.98 -1.16
C ASP A 134 -20.34 16.88 -2.42
N SER A 135 -20.27 15.75 -3.12
CA SER A 135 -21.09 15.47 -4.31
C SER A 135 -22.58 15.42 -3.95
N LEU A 136 -22.93 14.71 -2.87
CA LEU A 136 -24.30 14.62 -2.39
C LEU A 136 -24.85 15.99 -1.97
N LYS A 137 -24.07 16.77 -1.23
CA LYS A 137 -24.44 18.13 -0.82
C LYS A 137 -24.67 19.03 -2.03
N THR A 138 -23.83 18.92 -3.05
CA THR A 138 -23.99 19.68 -4.30
C THR A 138 -25.30 19.32 -5.00
N LEU A 139 -25.61 18.02 -5.10
CA LEU A 139 -26.85 17.53 -5.69
C LEU A 139 -28.07 18.00 -4.90
N GLU A 140 -28.04 17.87 -3.57
CA GLU A 140 -29.13 18.31 -2.69
C GLU A 140 -29.43 19.81 -2.87
N VAL A 141 -28.38 20.65 -2.88
CA VAL A 141 -28.52 22.09 -3.10
C VAL A 141 -29.08 22.38 -4.48
N ALA A 142 -28.60 21.71 -5.53
CA ALA A 142 -29.08 21.90 -6.90
C ALA A 142 -30.57 21.52 -7.04
N CYS A 143 -30.96 20.34 -6.54
CA CYS A 143 -32.34 19.88 -6.54
C CYS A 143 -33.25 20.80 -5.76
N THR A 144 -32.82 21.26 -4.58
CA THR A 144 -33.60 22.18 -3.73
C THR A 144 -33.79 23.53 -4.41
N LYS A 145 -32.74 24.09 -5.00
CA LYS A 145 -32.82 25.35 -5.76
C LYS A 145 -33.75 25.23 -6.96
N LEU A 146 -33.66 24.13 -7.72
CA LEU A 146 -34.51 23.91 -8.88
C LEU A 146 -35.99 23.76 -8.49
N LYS A 147 -36.29 22.91 -7.50
CA LYS A 147 -37.65 22.67 -7.01
C LYS A 147 -38.31 23.95 -6.46
N ASN A 148 -37.55 24.79 -5.79
CA ASN A 148 -38.07 26.00 -5.13
C ASN A 148 -37.99 27.25 -6.02
N SER A 149 -37.44 27.16 -7.24
CA SER A 149 -37.29 28.30 -8.13
C SER A 149 -38.63 28.69 -8.77
N ARG A 150 -39.28 29.70 -8.17
CA ARG A 150 -40.50 30.30 -8.72
C ARG A 150 -40.29 30.90 -10.12
N LEU A 151 -39.10 31.46 -10.38
CA LEU A 151 -38.75 32.00 -11.69
C LEU A 151 -38.67 30.91 -12.75
N PHE A 152 -38.06 29.76 -12.41
CA PHE A 152 -37.99 28.61 -13.32
C PHE A 152 -39.39 28.07 -13.65
N LEU A 153 -40.27 27.94 -12.65
CA LEU A 153 -41.66 27.53 -12.89
C LEU A 153 -42.42 28.52 -13.77
N LYS A 154 -42.28 29.83 -13.52
CA LYS A 154 -42.89 30.87 -14.37
C LYS A 154 -42.39 30.82 -15.82
N LEU A 155 -41.10 30.54 -16.02
CA LEU A 155 -40.53 30.36 -17.35
C LEU A 155 -41.15 29.15 -18.06
N LEU A 156 -41.23 28.00 -17.39
CA LEU A 156 -41.87 26.80 -17.93
C LEU A 156 -43.35 27.07 -18.29
N GLU A 157 -44.07 27.82 -17.46
CA GLU A 157 -45.45 28.22 -17.71
C GLU A 157 -45.57 29.13 -18.95
N ALA A 158 -44.67 30.10 -19.12
CA ALA A 158 -44.64 30.98 -20.29
C ALA A 158 -44.32 30.22 -21.58
N VAL A 159 -43.37 29.28 -21.52
CA VAL A 159 -43.03 28.40 -22.65
C VAL A 159 -44.22 27.52 -23.02
N LEU A 160 -44.90 26.92 -22.02
CA LEU A 160 -46.08 26.09 -22.25
C LEU A 160 -47.22 26.88 -22.91
N LYS A 161 -47.52 28.08 -22.41
CA LYS A 161 -48.56 28.97 -23.00
C LYS A 161 -48.24 29.34 -24.45
N THR A 162 -46.99 29.66 -24.73
CA THR A 162 -46.53 30.04 -26.08
C THR A 162 -46.58 28.85 -27.03
N GLY A 163 -46.02 27.71 -26.61
CA GLY A 163 -46.03 26.47 -27.39
C GLY A 163 -47.44 26.02 -27.74
N ASN A 164 -48.37 26.03 -26.78
CA ASN A 164 -49.77 25.70 -27.02
C ASN A 164 -50.41 26.61 -28.06
N ARG A 165 -50.11 27.93 -28.04
CA ARG A 165 -50.65 28.87 -29.03
C ARG A 165 -50.09 28.65 -30.44
N MET A 166 -48.84 28.19 -30.56
CA MET A 166 -48.19 27.92 -31.85
C MET A 166 -48.59 26.57 -32.47
N ASN A 167 -49.08 25.64 -31.64
CA ASN A 167 -49.49 24.30 -32.08
C ASN A 167 -50.96 24.22 -32.54
N VAL A 168 -51.68 25.34 -32.47
CA VAL A 168 -53.04 25.53 -33.01
C VAL A 168 -52.92 26.08 -34.42
#